data_AF-A0A8S3K7J6-F1
#
_entry.id   AF-A0A8S3K7J6-F1
#
_cell.length_a   1.000
_cell.length_b   1.000
_cell.length_c   1.000
_cell.angle_alpha   90.00
_cell.angle_beta   90.00
_cell.angle_gamma   90.00
#
_symmetry.space_group_name_H-M   'P 1'
#
loop_
_entity.id
_entity.type
_entity.pdbx_description
1 polymer ?
#
loop_
_entity_poly.entity_id
_entity_poly.type
_entity_poly.pdbx_seq_one_letter_code
_entity_poly.pdbx_strand_id
1 'polypeptide(L)'
;HIQNLEEKYRAKYVIKHEMYEDIILVLRDGWGDPQFKYWVQKHFTLVKNGDLHVVYNKGKVSCPVVTYEELYTKLYECHNRVGHPGRDKTWKEVLNL
;
A
#
# COMPACT_ATOMS: atom_id res chain seq x y z
N HIS A 1 8.51 8.18 16.33
CA HIS A 1 7.61 9.33 16.46
C HIS A 1 7.28 9.85 15.06
N ILE A 2 6.23 9.33 14.41
CA ILE A 2 5.83 9.71 13.04
C ILE A 2 5.36 11.18 12.96
N GLN A 3 5.12 11.80 14.12
CA GLN A 3 4.62 13.16 14.31
C GLN A 3 5.58 14.28 13.85
N ASN A 4 6.84 14.00 13.49
CA ASN A 4 7.81 15.02 13.03
C ASN A 4 8.03 15.11 11.50
N LEU A 5 7.31 14.33 10.69
CA LEU A 5 7.32 14.51 9.23
C LEU A 5 6.40 15.67 8.83
N GLU A 6 6.92 16.69 8.13
CA GLU A 6 6.11 17.79 7.57
C GLU A 6 4.89 17.21 6.81
N GLU A 7 3.73 17.82 7.02
CA GLU A 7 2.42 17.38 6.50
C GLU A 7 2.42 17.17 4.97
N LYS A 8 3.15 18.04 4.24
CA LYS A 8 3.34 17.96 2.79
C LYS A 8 4.05 16.68 2.32
N TYR A 9 4.87 16.04 3.17
CA TYR A 9 5.51 14.77 2.86
C TYR A 9 4.66 13.58 3.28
N ARG A 10 3.85 13.69 4.36
CA ARG A 10 2.95 12.60 4.78
C ARG A 10 1.89 12.28 3.73
N ALA A 11 1.26 13.30 3.16
CA ALA A 11 0.23 13.12 2.13
C ALA A 11 0.77 12.46 0.85
N LYS A 12 2.08 12.55 0.60
CA LYS A 12 2.72 11.99 -0.61
C LYS A 12 3.05 10.50 -0.51
N TYR A 13 3.09 9.93 0.70
CA TYR A 13 3.54 8.56 0.93
C TYR A 13 2.50 7.67 1.64
N VAL A 14 1.37 8.23 2.05
CA VAL A 14 0.33 7.51 2.79
C VAL A 14 -0.92 7.41 1.91
N ILE A 15 -1.27 6.20 1.51
CA ILE A 15 -2.51 5.91 0.78
C ILE A 15 -3.60 5.61 1.79
N LYS A 16 -4.62 6.45 1.85
CA LYS A 16 -5.86 6.18 2.61
C LYS A 16 -6.76 5.23 1.83
N HIS A 17 -7.72 4.62 2.51
CA HIS A 17 -8.72 3.75 1.89
C HIS A 17 -9.43 4.40 0.69
N GLU A 18 -9.90 5.65 0.79
CA GLU A 18 -10.55 6.37 -0.33
C GLU A 18 -9.66 6.42 -1.59
N MET A 19 -8.39 6.81 -1.43
CA MET A 19 -7.42 6.84 -2.53
C MET A 19 -7.12 5.45 -3.09
N TYR A 20 -7.15 4.41 -2.24
CA TYR A 20 -6.97 3.03 -2.67
C TYR A 20 -8.11 2.57 -3.58
N GLU A 21 -9.35 2.89 -3.22
CA GLU A 21 -10.53 2.61 -4.05
C GLU A 21 -10.48 3.38 -5.38
N ASP A 22 -10.11 4.67 -5.35
CA ASP A 22 -9.92 5.47 -6.57
C ASP A 22 -8.86 4.87 -7.51
N ILE A 23 -7.75 4.37 -6.94
CA ILE A 23 -6.72 3.64 -7.69
C ILE A 23 -7.31 2.38 -8.35
N ILE A 24 -8.14 1.61 -7.63
CA ILE A 24 -8.80 0.43 -8.20
C ILE A 24 -9.72 0.83 -9.36
N LEU A 25 -10.54 1.87 -9.20
CA LEU A 25 -11.46 2.34 -10.24
C LEU A 25 -10.71 2.80 -11.49
N VAL A 26 -9.57 3.48 -11.34
CA VAL A 26 -8.71 3.83 -12.46
C VAL A 26 -8.16 2.57 -13.16
N LEU A 27 -7.63 1.62 -12.39
CA LEU A 27 -6.97 0.43 -12.95
C LEU A 27 -7.95 -0.56 -13.58
N ARG A 28 -9.18 -0.64 -13.07
CA ARG A 28 -10.24 -1.54 -13.56
C ARG A 28 -11.08 -0.91 -14.66
N ASP A 29 -11.55 0.32 -14.43
CA ASP A 29 -12.62 0.94 -15.23
C ASP A 29 -12.15 2.20 -16.00
N GLY A 30 -10.91 2.65 -15.77
CA GLY A 30 -10.38 3.85 -16.42
C GLY A 30 -11.04 5.15 -15.95
N TRP A 31 -11.60 5.16 -14.74
CA TRP A 31 -12.23 6.32 -14.11
C TRP A 31 -11.20 7.42 -13.78
N GLY A 32 -11.67 8.65 -13.56
CA GLY A 32 -10.83 9.78 -13.13
C GLY A 32 -10.30 10.66 -14.27
N ASP A 33 -9.67 11.76 -13.89
CA ASP A 33 -9.10 12.74 -14.82
C ASP A 33 -7.78 12.23 -15.45
N PRO A 34 -7.34 12.79 -16.59
CA PRO A 34 -6.14 12.32 -17.29
C PRO A 34 -4.85 12.37 -16.46
N GLN A 35 -4.69 13.38 -15.60
CA GLN A 35 -3.47 13.52 -14.78
C GLN A 35 -3.43 12.45 -13.69
N PHE A 36 -4.55 12.22 -13.01
CA PHE A 36 -4.66 11.16 -12.02
C PHE A 36 -4.48 9.78 -12.65
N LYS A 37 -5.13 9.52 -13.80
CA LYS A 37 -4.97 8.25 -14.53
C LYS A 37 -3.52 7.98 -14.90
N TYR A 38 -2.84 8.97 -15.45
CA TYR A 38 -1.42 8.85 -15.78
C TYR A 38 -0.58 8.53 -14.54
N TRP A 39 -0.81 9.21 -13.42
CA TRP A 39 -0.11 8.93 -12.17
C TRP A 39 -0.36 7.50 -11.68
N VAL A 40 -1.62 7.06 -11.63
CA VAL A 40 -1.98 5.72 -11.17
C VAL A 40 -1.36 4.64 -12.05
N GLN A 41 -1.52 4.76 -13.37
CA GLN A 41 -0.99 3.79 -14.34
C GLN A 41 0.54 3.73 -14.31
N LYS A 42 1.21 4.85 -14.01
CA LYS A 42 2.66 4.90 -13.88
C LYS A 42 3.17 4.20 -12.61
N HIS A 43 2.45 4.31 -11.50
CA HIS A 43 2.95 3.89 -10.19
C HIS A 43 2.36 2.57 -9.68
N PHE A 44 1.19 2.16 -10.14
CA PHE A 44 0.48 1.00 -9.60
C PHE A 44 0.09 -0.01 -10.68
N THR A 45 -0.13 -1.24 -10.22
CA THR A 45 -0.71 -2.33 -11.01
C THR A 45 -1.73 -3.07 -10.16
N LEU A 46 -2.78 -3.57 -10.80
CA LEU A 46 -3.78 -4.40 -10.15
C LEU A 46 -3.48 -5.86 -10.47
N VAL A 47 -3.34 -6.69 -9.44
CA VAL A 47 -3.13 -8.14 -9.57
C VAL A 47 -4.35 -8.86 -9.01
N LYS A 48 -4.86 -9.81 -9.78
CA LYS A 48 -5.99 -10.64 -9.37
C LYS A 48 -5.47 -11.89 -8.64
N ASN A 49 -5.79 -12.01 -7.36
CA ASN A 49 -5.45 -13.15 -6.51
C ASN A 49 -6.75 -13.84 -6.08
N GLY A 50 -7.18 -14.83 -6.86
CA GLY A 50 -8.51 -15.45 -6.69
C GLY A 50 -9.62 -14.45 -6.99
N ASP A 51 -10.49 -14.21 -6.01
CA ASP A 51 -11.60 -13.25 -6.09
C ASP A 51 -11.20 -11.83 -5.65
N LEU A 52 -9.98 -11.65 -5.13
CA LEU A 52 -9.49 -10.38 -4.63
C LEU A 52 -8.65 -9.64 -5.68
N HIS A 53 -8.84 -8.32 -5.76
CA HIS A 53 -7.97 -7.42 -6.52
C HIS A 53 -7.03 -6.72 -5.54
N VAL A 54 -5.73 -6.90 -5.74
CA VAL A 54 -4.70 -6.34 -4.86
C VAL A 54 -3.86 -5.34 -5.65
N VAL A 55 -3.74 -4.12 -5.12
CA VAL A 55 -2.92 -3.07 -5.72
C VAL A 55 -1.47 -3.27 -5.31
N TYR A 56 -0.57 -3.28 -6.29
CA TYR A 56 0.87 -3.32 -6.07
C TYR A 56 1.54 -2.06 -6.59
N ASN A 57 2.63 -1.65 -5.96
CA ASN A 57 3.48 -0.58 -6.47
C ASN A 57 4.45 -1.12 -7.53
N LYS A 58 4.46 -0.54 -8.73
CA LYS A 58 5.32 -0.97 -9.83
C LYS A 58 6.83 -0.82 -9.53
N GLY A 59 7.21 0.11 -8.66
CA GLY A 59 8.60 0.30 -8.22
C GLY A 59 9.04 -0.65 -7.11
N LYS A 60 8.09 -1.37 -6.48
CA LYS A 60 8.33 -2.37 -5.42
C LYS A 60 7.31 -3.49 -5.57
N VAL A 61 7.51 -4.30 -6.60
CA VAL A 61 6.55 -5.34 -7.03
C VAL A 61 6.33 -6.41 -5.96
N SER A 62 7.25 -6.55 -5.00
CA SER A 62 7.20 -7.56 -3.96
C SER A 62 6.26 -7.25 -2.79
N CYS A 63 5.63 -6.06 -2.71
CA CYS A 63 4.74 -5.73 -1.59
C CYS A 63 3.41 -5.11 -2.06
N PRO A 64 2.27 -5.59 -1.56
CA PRO A 64 0.98 -4.95 -1.81
C PRO A 64 0.94 -3.56 -1.16
N VAL A 65 0.16 -2.68 -1.76
CA VAL A 65 -0.17 -1.39 -1.15
C VAL A 65 -1.09 -1.66 0.03
N VAL A 66 -0.66 -1.27 1.22
CA VAL A 66 -1.47 -1.31 2.45
C VAL A 66 -1.97 0.10 2.73
N THR A 67 -3.25 0.21 3.08
CA THR A 67 -3.84 1.50 3.44
C THR A 67 -3.32 2.01 4.78
N TYR A 68 -3.43 3.31 5.03
CA TYR A 68 -3.09 3.90 6.32
C TYR A 68 -3.85 3.26 7.48
N GLU A 69 -5.13 2.98 7.25
CA GLU A 69 -6.07 2.42 8.20
C GLU A 69 -5.67 0.99 8.58
N GLU A 70 -5.14 0.21 7.64
CA GLU A 70 -4.72 -1.18 7.86
C GLU A 70 -3.25 -1.32 8.30
N LEU A 71 -2.46 -0.25 8.21
CA LEU A 71 -1.01 -0.30 8.43
C LEU A 71 -0.64 -0.94 9.78
N TYR A 72 -1.30 -0.51 10.86
CA TYR A 72 -1.00 -1.06 12.19
C TYR A 72 -1.36 -2.54 12.29
N THR A 73 -2.55 -2.91 11.80
CA THR A 73 -3.02 -4.30 11.79
C THR A 73 -2.05 -5.19 11.02
N LYS A 74 -1.58 -4.77 9.83
CA LYS A 74 -0.62 -5.54 9.04
C LYS A 74 0.74 -5.67 9.72
N LEU A 75 1.23 -4.62 10.36
CA LEU A 75 2.46 -4.70 11.14
C LEU A 75 2.32 -5.66 12.33
N TYR A 76 1.18 -5.63 13.02
CA TYR A 76 0.87 -6.51 14.13
C TYR A 76 0.76 -7.99 13.68
N GLU A 77 0.09 -8.26 12.56
CA GLU A 77 0.02 -9.60 11.94
C GLU A 77 1.42 -10.14 11.59
N CYS A 78 2.28 -9.30 10.99
CA CYS A 78 3.67 -9.67 10.70
C CYS A 78 4.45 -9.96 11.98
N HIS A 79 4.28 -9.14 13.01
CA HIS A 79 4.95 -9.34 14.29
C HIS A 79 4.56 -10.66 14.95
N ASN A 80 3.26 -10.96 14.97
CA ASN A 80 2.73 -12.19 15.53
C ASN A 80 3.19 -13.43 14.76
N ARG A 81 3.22 -13.37 13.42
CA ARG A 81 3.71 -14.48 12.57
C ARG A 81 5.17 -14.82 12.82
N VAL A 82 6.00 -13.79 13.00
CA VAL A 82 7.42 -13.97 13.31
C VAL A 82 7.62 -14.55 14.72
N GLY A 83 6.72 -14.26 15.66
CA GLY A 83 6.77 -14.80 17.03
C GLY A 83 8.02 -14.40 17.81
N HIS A 84 8.66 -13.29 17.43
CA HIS A 84 9.90 -12.81 18.06
C HIS A 84 9.86 -11.30 18.29
N PRO A 85 10.37 -10.79 19.43
CA PRO A 85 10.34 -9.35 19.76
C PRO A 85 11.23 -8.46 18.88
N GLY A 86 11.96 -9.04 17.94
CA GLY A 86 12.93 -8.36 17.10
C GLY A 86 12.24 -7.62 15.96
N ARG A 87 12.35 -6.28 15.96
CA ARG A 87 11.80 -5.41 14.89
C ARG A 87 12.40 -5.75 13.53
N ASP A 88 13.68 -6.09 13.47
CA ASP A 88 14.39 -6.50 12.26
C ASP A 88 13.75 -7.74 11.63
N LYS A 89 13.32 -8.71 12.44
CA LYS A 89 12.64 -9.91 11.97
C LYS A 89 11.22 -9.61 11.50
N THR A 90 10.50 -8.75 12.21
CA THR A 90 9.19 -8.25 11.77
C THR A 90 9.30 -7.52 10.42
N TRP A 91 10.36 -6.72 10.23
CA TRP A 91 10.57 -6.00 8.97
C TRP A 91 10.87 -6.91 7.78
N LYS A 92 11.59 -8.02 8.00
CA LYS A 92 11.79 -9.04 6.96
C LYS A 92 10.46 -9.67 6.53
N GLU A 93 9.55 -9.93 7.47
CA GLU A 93 8.23 -10.45 7.16
C GLU A 93 7.35 -9.45 6.37
N VAL A 94 7.46 -8.15 6.68
CA VAL A 94 6.76 -7.10 5.91
C VAL A 94 7.19 -7.09 4.44
N LEU A 95 8.45 -7.40 4.14
CA LEU A 95 8.96 -7.48 2.77
C LEU A 95 8.46 -8.73 2.01
N ASN A 96 7.86 -9.69 2.72
CA ASN A 96 7.26 -10.91 2.17
C ASN A 96 5.73 -10.85 2.05
N LEU A 97 5.09 -9.73 2.43
CA LEU A 97 3.67 -9.48 2.17
C LEU A 97 3.41 -9.42 0.67
#